data_AF-U2JAY4-F1
#
_entry.id   AF-U2JAY4-F1
#
_cell.length_a   1.000
_cell.length_b   1.000
_cell.length_c   1.000
_cell.angle_alpha   90.00
_cell.angle_beta   90.00
_cell.angle_gamma   90.00
#
_symmetry.space_group_name_H-M   'P 1'
#
loop_
_entity.id
_entity.type
_entity.pdbx_description
1 polymer ?
#
loop_
_entity_poly.entity_id
_entity_poly.type
_entity_poly.pdbx_seq_one_letter_code
_entity_poly.pdbx_strand_id
1 'polypeptide(L)'
;MEKEDKGHRYFGSLHYHTNDTSTYQLLCQNAKYNRKHPTKAEELLWEHLRGKQLGVRFRRQHPVYDYIPDFVCLSLNLIIEVDGDYHLAEEQQLSDRERDAYLQHFGFHIIRFSNEEVLQNLDKVLNKIKTAMNKLSSENQSANITPAAKIQEDTSNITSVPNTSHDCPLGTPLLRRGGGRLLILSAPSGSGKSTIVQWLMQEHPELKLAFSISCTTRAPRGTEQNGVEYIFLSPEQFKEKIAKGEFLEYEEVYENRYYGTLKAQVESQSAAGQNVIFDVDVKGGCNIKKYYGDRALSLFIQPPSVEELRRRLVGRQTDSAEAIESRLAKASEELTFAEKFDKIIVNDDLEKAKQETYKVVKAFLER
;
A
#
# COMPACT_ATOMS: atom_id res chain seq x y z
N MET A 1 -27.12 32.11 -19.11
CA MET A 1 -25.87 32.50 -19.81
C MET A 1 -24.74 32.37 -18.80
N GLU A 2 -24.33 31.13 -18.54
CA GLU A 2 -23.26 30.79 -17.61
C GLU A 2 -22.15 30.13 -18.42
N LYS A 3 -20.92 30.58 -18.16
CA LYS A 3 -19.74 30.31 -18.96
C LYS A 3 -19.27 28.87 -18.74
N GLU A 4 -19.09 28.16 -19.85
CA GLU A 4 -18.26 26.96 -19.95
C GLU A 4 -16.86 27.26 -19.41
N ASP A 5 -16.41 26.51 -18.40
CA ASP A 5 -15.00 26.51 -18.02
C ASP A 5 -14.26 25.39 -18.77
N LYS A 6 -13.21 25.82 -19.46
CA LYS A 6 -12.54 25.08 -20.51
C LYS A 6 -11.52 24.11 -19.91
N GLY A 7 -11.55 22.89 -20.42
CA GLY A 7 -10.62 21.82 -20.08
C GLY A 7 -9.16 22.27 -20.08
N HIS A 8 -8.50 22.04 -18.96
CA HIS A 8 -7.05 22.11 -18.88
C HIS A 8 -6.46 20.78 -19.37
N ARG A 9 -5.99 20.79 -20.62
CA ARG A 9 -5.07 19.78 -21.16
C ARG A 9 -3.73 19.88 -20.40
N TYR A 10 -3.36 18.85 -19.64
CA TYR A 10 -2.01 18.71 -19.11
C TYR A 10 -1.28 17.57 -19.83
N PHE A 11 -0.58 17.92 -20.91
CA PHE A 11 0.46 17.10 -21.52
C PHE A 11 1.80 17.44 -20.88
N GLY A 12 2.58 16.41 -20.51
CA GLY A 12 4.04 16.47 -20.39
C GLY A 12 4.62 17.05 -19.09
N SER A 13 4.68 16.26 -18.01
CA SER A 13 5.79 16.33 -17.04
C SER A 13 5.82 15.07 -16.18
N LEU A 14 7.01 14.56 -15.84
CA LEU A 14 7.24 13.50 -14.85
C LEU A 14 6.31 13.68 -13.63
N HIS A 15 5.28 12.83 -13.51
CA HIS A 15 4.39 12.78 -12.36
C HIS A 15 4.92 11.74 -11.38
N TYR A 16 5.06 12.13 -10.12
CA TYR A 16 5.70 11.36 -9.05
C TYR A 16 4.67 10.49 -8.31
N HIS A 17 5.13 9.32 -7.87
CA HIS A 17 4.37 8.34 -7.09
C HIS A 17 4.14 8.84 -5.66
N THR A 18 2.87 8.82 -5.27
CA THR A 18 2.38 8.93 -3.89
C THR A 18 1.30 7.86 -3.74
N ASN A 19 1.22 7.21 -2.59
CA ASN A 19 0.53 5.93 -2.45
C ASN A 19 -1.01 6.00 -2.61
N ASP A 20 -1.62 7.17 -2.46
CA ASP A 20 -3.05 7.39 -2.70
C ASP A 20 -3.36 8.86 -3.11
N THR A 21 -4.42 9.11 -3.88
CA THR A 21 -4.77 10.46 -4.39
C THR A 21 -5.21 11.43 -3.28
N SER A 22 -5.82 10.95 -2.21
CA SER A 22 -6.23 11.73 -1.04
C SER A 22 -5.07 12.07 -0.11
N THR A 23 -4.16 11.12 0.17
CA THR A 23 -2.86 11.37 0.82
C THR A 23 -2.02 12.31 -0.04
N TYR A 24 -1.97 12.13 -1.36
CA TYR A 24 -1.33 13.09 -2.26
C TYR A 24 -1.99 14.47 -2.21
N GLN A 25 -3.32 14.55 -2.14
CA GLN A 25 -4.04 15.82 -1.99
C GLN A 25 -3.72 16.47 -0.65
N LEU A 26 -3.67 15.71 0.44
CA LEU A 26 -3.30 16.19 1.78
C LEU A 26 -1.83 16.62 1.83
N LEU A 27 -0.92 15.83 1.26
CA LEU A 27 0.48 16.17 1.09
C LEU A 27 0.63 17.41 0.20
N CYS A 28 -0.18 17.54 -0.85
CA CYS A 28 -0.23 18.74 -1.69
C CYS A 28 -0.78 19.96 -0.93
N GLN A 29 -1.76 19.78 -0.04
CA GLN A 29 -2.31 20.83 0.82
C GLN A 29 -1.27 21.26 1.86
N ASN A 30 -0.60 20.32 2.52
CA ASN A 30 0.50 20.57 3.46
C ASN A 30 1.69 21.21 2.73
N ALA A 31 2.07 20.72 1.56
CA ALA A 31 3.09 21.33 0.72
C ALA A 31 2.72 22.78 0.34
N LYS A 32 1.45 23.05 0.01
CA LYS A 32 0.96 24.42 -0.24
C LYS A 32 1.03 25.28 1.02
N TYR A 33 0.71 24.73 2.18
CA TYR A 33 0.81 25.41 3.47
C TYR A 33 2.27 25.73 3.80
N ASN A 34 3.19 24.77 3.72
CA ASN A 34 4.62 24.94 4.00
C ASN A 34 5.25 25.98 3.06
N ARG A 35 4.88 25.98 1.76
CA ARG A 35 5.37 27.03 0.82
C ARG A 35 4.91 28.44 1.19
N LYS A 36 3.82 28.59 1.93
CA LYS A 36 3.31 29.90 2.40
C LYS A 36 3.91 30.31 3.75
N HIS A 37 4.44 29.36 4.51
CA HIS A 37 4.98 29.58 5.85
C HIS A 37 6.38 28.97 5.99
N PRO A 38 7.36 29.36 5.14
CA PRO A 38 8.72 28.84 5.25
C PRO A 38 9.42 29.42 6.48
N THR A 39 10.43 28.70 7.00
CA THR A 39 11.41 29.31 7.90
C THR A 39 12.25 30.38 7.17
N LYS A 40 12.88 31.28 7.92
CA LYS A 40 13.81 32.28 7.35
C LYS A 40 14.97 31.60 6.59
N ALA A 41 15.43 30.46 7.08
CA ALA A 41 16.48 29.68 6.46
C ALA A 41 16.02 29.03 5.15
N GLU A 42 14.85 28.39 5.13
CA GLU A 42 14.25 27.87 3.88
C GLU A 42 14.05 28.98 2.85
N GLU A 43 13.56 30.15 3.26
CA GLU A 43 13.35 31.29 2.36
C GLU A 43 14.68 31.76 1.75
N LEU A 44 15.71 31.94 2.57
CA LEU A 44 17.05 32.35 2.13
C LEU A 44 17.69 31.33 1.17
N LEU A 45 17.61 30.03 1.50
CA LEU A 45 18.18 28.97 0.67
C LEU A 45 17.40 28.85 -0.65
N TRP A 46 16.08 29.00 -0.63
CA TRP A 46 15.25 28.92 -1.84
C TRP A 46 15.61 29.97 -2.88
N GLU A 47 15.97 31.19 -2.47
CA GLU A 47 16.40 32.25 -3.38
C GLU A 47 17.61 31.86 -4.24
N HIS A 48 18.44 30.92 -3.76
CA HIS A 48 19.63 30.41 -4.45
C HIS A 48 19.40 29.09 -5.19
N LEU A 49 18.34 28.35 -4.85
CA LEU A 49 17.99 27.08 -5.51
C LEU A 49 16.99 27.25 -6.67
N ARG A 50 16.13 28.28 -6.60
CA ARG A 50 15.07 28.51 -7.59
C ARG A 50 15.63 28.88 -8.96
N GLY A 51 14.83 28.67 -10.01
CA GLY A 51 15.17 29.14 -11.35
C GLY A 51 16.37 28.47 -12.03
N LYS A 52 16.81 27.29 -11.55
CA LYS A 52 18.00 26.57 -12.04
C LYS A 52 19.31 27.34 -11.87
N GLN A 53 19.43 28.17 -10.83
CA GLN A 53 20.67 28.91 -10.56
C GLN A 53 21.91 28.01 -10.36
N LEU A 54 21.71 26.76 -9.94
CA LEU A 54 22.78 25.74 -9.83
C LEU A 54 22.88 24.81 -11.06
N GLY A 55 22.23 25.14 -12.19
CA GLY A 55 22.24 24.33 -13.41
C GLY A 55 21.20 23.20 -13.44
N VAL A 56 20.64 22.80 -12.29
CA VAL A 56 19.59 21.78 -12.18
C VAL A 56 18.31 22.36 -11.58
N ARG A 57 17.17 21.70 -11.81
CA ARG A 57 15.88 22.15 -11.27
C ARG A 57 15.66 21.59 -9.87
N PHE A 58 15.58 22.48 -8.89
CA PHE A 58 15.02 22.19 -7.57
C PHE A 58 13.53 22.49 -7.51
N ARG A 59 12.81 21.75 -6.68
CA ARG A 59 11.42 22.00 -6.30
C ARG A 59 11.37 22.19 -4.78
N ARG A 60 10.62 23.19 -4.31
CA ARG A 60 10.39 23.45 -2.89
C ARG A 60 9.14 22.74 -2.38
N GLN A 61 9.24 22.08 -1.22
CA GLN A 61 8.14 21.42 -0.52
C GLN A 61 7.36 20.52 -1.48
N HIS A 62 8.04 19.67 -2.24
CA HIS A 62 7.43 18.85 -3.29
C HIS A 62 7.22 17.43 -2.78
N PRO A 63 5.98 16.92 -2.72
CA PRO A 63 5.73 15.56 -2.24
C PRO A 63 6.53 14.51 -3.04
N VAL A 64 7.21 13.63 -2.32
CA VAL A 64 7.95 12.48 -2.81
C VAL A 64 7.55 11.28 -1.95
N TYR A 65 6.88 10.29 -2.53
CA TYR A 65 6.19 9.24 -1.77
C TYR A 65 5.28 9.85 -0.69
N ASP A 66 5.36 9.36 0.54
CA ASP A 66 4.52 9.82 1.66
C ASP A 66 5.23 10.93 2.47
N TYR A 67 6.17 11.63 1.84
CA TYR A 67 7.04 12.62 2.49
C TYR A 67 7.10 13.95 1.72
N ILE A 68 7.26 15.06 2.44
CA ILE A 68 7.41 16.41 1.87
C ILE A 68 8.78 16.96 2.30
N PRO A 69 9.83 16.80 1.46
CA PRO A 69 11.12 17.44 1.72
C PRO A 69 11.07 18.95 1.50
N ASP A 70 11.88 19.71 2.23
CA ASP A 70 11.98 21.16 2.04
C ASP A 70 12.40 21.52 0.62
N PHE A 71 13.41 20.82 0.09
CA PHE A 71 13.80 20.91 -1.32
C PHE A 71 14.16 19.55 -1.91
N VAL A 72 13.84 19.37 -3.19
CA VAL A 72 14.24 18.17 -3.94
C VAL A 72 14.67 18.50 -5.37
N CYS A 73 15.78 17.89 -5.79
CA CYS A 73 16.22 17.81 -7.18
C CYS A 73 16.00 16.39 -7.71
N LEU A 74 14.94 16.22 -8.48
CA LEU A 74 14.47 14.90 -8.91
C LEU A 74 15.32 14.31 -10.03
N SER A 75 16.01 15.13 -10.83
CA SER A 75 16.94 14.64 -11.84
C SER A 75 18.21 14.03 -11.25
N LEU A 76 18.52 14.35 -9.99
CA LEU A 76 19.69 13.83 -9.27
C LEU A 76 19.30 12.93 -8.09
N ASN A 77 18.00 12.71 -7.87
CA ASN A 77 17.47 12.10 -6.64
C ASN A 77 18.08 12.70 -5.37
N LEU A 78 18.17 14.03 -5.28
CA LEU A 78 18.77 14.73 -4.12
C LEU A 78 17.68 15.46 -3.31
N ILE A 79 17.57 15.14 -2.03
CA ILE A 79 16.72 15.79 -1.03
C ILE A 79 17.57 16.68 -0.13
N ILE A 80 17.07 17.88 0.19
CA ILE A 80 17.68 18.82 1.12
C ILE A 80 16.63 19.18 2.18
N GLU A 81 17.00 19.02 3.45
CA GLU A 81 16.21 19.46 4.60
C GLU A 81 16.93 20.59 5.36
N VAL A 82 16.15 21.56 5.81
CA VAL A 82 16.59 22.68 6.63
C VAL A 82 15.78 22.63 7.93
N ASP A 83 16.48 22.49 9.05
CA ASP A 83 15.88 22.45 10.39
C ASP A 83 15.04 21.20 10.69
N GLY A 84 15.65 20.02 10.52
CA GLY A 84 15.15 18.80 11.16
C GLY A 84 15.53 18.80 12.64
N ASP A 85 14.85 19.58 13.47
CA ASP A 85 15.10 19.56 14.92
C ASP A 85 14.92 18.13 15.45
N TYR A 86 16.03 17.55 15.89
CA TYR A 86 16.12 16.23 16.52
C TYR A 86 15.47 16.29 17.91
N HIS A 87 14.14 16.38 17.97
CA HIS A 87 13.40 16.31 19.23
C HIS A 87 13.37 14.86 19.75
N LEU A 88 14.45 14.49 20.45
CA LEU A 88 14.62 13.73 21.71
C LEU A 88 13.61 12.63 22.16
N ALA A 89 12.69 12.14 21.33
CA ALA A 89 11.91 10.94 21.61
C ALA A 89 12.44 9.75 20.78
N GLU A 90 12.73 8.62 21.42
CA GLU A 90 13.29 7.42 20.77
C GLU A 90 12.41 6.92 19.61
N GLU A 91 11.08 7.03 19.74
CA GLU A 91 10.10 6.65 18.71
C GLU A 91 10.20 7.52 17.45
N GLN A 92 10.45 8.83 17.60
CA GLN A 92 10.57 9.76 16.49
C GLN A 92 11.89 9.54 15.73
N GLN A 93 12.97 9.21 16.47
CA GLN A 93 14.28 8.89 15.87
C GLN A 93 14.27 7.56 15.10
N LEU A 94 13.51 6.57 15.55
CA LEU A 94 13.31 5.31 14.83
C LEU A 94 12.52 5.53 13.53
N SER A 95 11.42 6.27 13.59
CA SER A 95 10.62 6.65 12.42
C SER A 95 11.42 7.44 11.39
N ASP A 96 12.28 8.37 11.83
CA ASP A 96 13.15 9.15 10.97
C ASP A 96 14.22 8.29 10.28
N ARG A 97 14.80 7.32 10.99
CA ARG A 97 15.77 6.37 10.41
C ARG A 97 15.13 5.41 9.42
N GLU A 98 13.94 4.90 9.74
CA GLU A 98 13.17 4.04 8.84
C GLU A 98 12.77 4.79 7.56
N ARG A 99 12.34 6.05 7.70
CA ARG A 99 12.04 6.95 6.58
C ARG A 99 13.26 7.28 5.72
N ASP A 100 14.41 7.53 6.35
CA ASP A 100 15.66 7.78 5.63
C ASP A 100 16.12 6.54 4.86
N ALA A 101 16.09 5.37 5.51
CA ALA A 101 16.42 4.10 4.87
C ALA A 101 15.47 3.80 3.71
N TYR A 102 14.18 4.09 3.87
CA TYR A 102 13.17 3.98 2.81
C TYR A 102 13.49 4.89 1.61
N LEU A 103 13.73 6.18 1.82
CA LEU A 103 14.05 7.11 0.74
C LEU A 103 15.39 6.78 0.05
N GLN A 104 16.40 6.37 0.83
CA GLN A 104 17.69 5.90 0.30
C GLN A 104 17.57 4.63 -0.52
N HIS A 105 16.69 3.70 -0.13
CA HIS A 105 16.40 2.50 -0.92
C HIS A 105 15.87 2.85 -2.32
N PHE A 106 15.08 3.92 -2.44
CA PHE A 106 14.62 4.45 -3.73
C PHE A 106 15.63 5.36 -4.45
N GLY A 107 16.89 5.37 -3.99
CA GLY A 107 18.00 6.08 -4.62
C GLY A 107 18.07 7.57 -4.27
N PHE A 108 17.27 8.06 -3.32
CA PHE A 108 17.38 9.43 -2.85
C PHE A 108 18.56 9.61 -1.91
N HIS A 109 19.37 10.61 -2.20
CA HIS A 109 20.42 11.09 -1.33
C HIS A 109 19.88 12.26 -0.52
N ILE A 110 20.00 12.20 0.81
CA ILE A 110 19.47 13.22 1.72
C ILE A 110 20.64 13.98 2.33
N ILE A 111 20.60 15.31 2.29
CA ILE A 111 21.51 16.19 3.02
C ILE A 111 20.71 17.14 3.91
N ARG A 112 21.20 17.38 5.12
CA ARG A 112 20.52 18.22 6.13
C ARG A 112 21.40 19.39 6.54
N PHE A 113 20.76 20.52 6.84
CA PHE A 113 21.38 21.72 7.37
C PHE A 113 20.59 22.25 8.56
N SER A 114 21.26 22.80 9.57
CA SER A 114 20.56 23.56 10.62
C SER A 114 20.13 24.93 10.11
N ASN A 115 19.14 25.53 10.78
CA ASN A 115 18.78 26.92 10.55
C ASN A 115 19.99 27.86 10.67
N GLU A 116 20.85 27.71 11.68
CA GLU A 116 22.02 28.58 11.83
C GLU A 116 23.06 28.35 10.72
N GLU A 117 23.28 27.11 10.27
CA GLU A 117 24.20 26.84 9.15
C GLU A 117 23.78 27.62 7.90
N VAL A 118 22.48 27.60 7.58
CA VAL A 118 21.94 28.32 6.41
C VAL A 118 22.00 29.84 6.61
N LEU A 119 21.61 30.34 7.78
CA LEU A 119 21.53 31.79 8.04
C LEU A 119 22.91 32.45 8.19
N GLN A 120 23.90 31.73 8.74
CA GLN A 120 25.22 32.30 9.04
C GLN A 120 26.29 31.91 8.02
N ASN A 121 26.16 30.76 7.35
CA ASN A 121 27.21 30.19 6.51
C ASN A 121 26.69 29.70 5.15
N LEU A 122 25.86 30.52 4.49
CA LEU A 122 25.18 30.16 3.24
C LEU A 122 26.14 29.68 2.13
N ASP A 123 27.28 30.32 1.95
CA ASP A 123 28.27 29.91 0.94
C ASP A 123 28.77 28.47 1.16
N LYS A 124 28.99 28.09 2.42
CA LYS A 124 29.41 26.73 2.79
C LYS A 124 28.30 25.72 2.50
N VAL A 125 27.04 26.08 2.76
CA VAL A 125 25.86 25.26 2.43
C VAL A 125 25.76 25.05 0.92
N LEU A 126 25.86 26.12 0.12
CA LEU A 126 25.81 26.04 -1.34
C LEU A 126 26.96 25.19 -1.91
N ASN A 127 28.17 25.30 -1.35
CA ASN A 127 29.29 24.46 -1.76
C ASN A 127 29.09 22.97 -1.43
N LYS A 128 28.51 22.65 -0.26
CA LYS A 128 28.14 21.26 0.08
C LYS A 128 27.09 20.71 -0.91
N ILE A 129 26.06 21.50 -1.25
CA ILE A 129 25.04 21.12 -2.25
C ILE A 129 25.68 20.86 -3.62
N LYS A 130 26.52 21.77 -4.11
CA LYS A 130 27.23 21.60 -5.40
C LYS A 130 28.12 20.35 -5.41
N THR A 131 28.81 20.08 -4.31
CA THR A 131 29.66 18.89 -4.16
C THR A 131 28.83 17.61 -4.25
N ALA A 132 27.69 17.55 -3.55
CA ALA A 132 26.76 16.42 -3.64
C ALA A 132 26.21 16.26 -5.07
N MET A 133 25.81 17.36 -5.72
CA MET A 133 25.31 17.32 -7.10
C MET A 133 26.34 16.77 -8.09
N ASN A 134 27.60 17.18 -7.97
CA ASN A 134 28.67 16.70 -8.86
C ASN A 134 28.91 15.20 -8.70
N LYS A 135 28.96 14.72 -7.45
CA LYS A 135 29.09 13.28 -7.14
C LYS A 135 27.95 12.47 -7.76
N LEU A 136 26.71 12.92 -7.55
CA LEU A 136 25.52 12.24 -8.08
C LEU A 136 25.46 12.27 -9.61
N SER A 137 25.89 13.37 -10.21
CA SER A 137 25.94 13.49 -11.67
C SER A 137 26.95 12.50 -12.29
N SER A 138 28.12 12.30 -11.66
CA SER A 138 29.12 11.34 -12.12
C SER A 138 28.70 9.87 -11.92
N GLU A 139 27.99 9.58 -10.83
CA GLU A 139 27.47 8.24 -10.54
C GLU A 139 26.38 7.85 -11.54
N ASN A 140 25.47 8.78 -11.86
CA ASN A 140 24.43 8.58 -12.87
C ASN A 140 24.97 8.38 -14.29
N GLN A 141 26.11 9.00 -14.64
CA GLN A 141 26.79 8.79 -15.93
C GLN A 141 27.49 7.43 -16.01
N SER A 142 27.98 6.91 -14.88
CA SER A 142 28.70 5.63 -14.80
C SER A 142 27.75 4.42 -14.81
N ALA A 143 26.49 4.62 -14.41
CA ALA A 143 25.49 3.57 -14.27
C ALA A 143 24.73 3.19 -15.56
N ASN A 144 24.96 3.87 -16.70
CA ASN A 144 24.28 3.62 -17.98
C ASN A 144 22.74 3.46 -17.88
N ILE A 145 22.09 4.26 -17.01
CA ILE A 145 20.63 4.36 -16.96
C ILE A 145 20.22 5.48 -17.94
N THR A 146 19.68 5.11 -19.10
CA THR A 146 19.12 6.08 -20.05
C THR A 146 17.79 6.61 -19.52
N PRO A 147 17.55 7.95 -19.46
CA PRO A 147 16.24 8.49 -19.11
C PRO A 147 15.26 8.38 -20.30
N ALA A 148 13.99 8.10 -19.98
CA ALA A 148 12.86 7.82 -20.87
C ALA A 148 12.79 8.60 -22.22
N ALA A 149 12.74 7.88 -23.34
CA ALA A 149 11.89 8.16 -24.53
C ALA A 149 12.12 7.11 -25.64
N LYS A 150 11.09 6.27 -25.92
CA LYS A 150 10.63 5.79 -27.25
C LYS A 150 9.83 4.49 -27.10
N ILE A 151 8.51 4.60 -27.09
CA ILE A 151 7.65 3.59 -27.72
C ILE A 151 6.75 4.40 -28.65
N GLN A 152 7.10 4.37 -29.94
CA GLN A 152 6.30 4.88 -31.04
C GLN A 152 6.16 3.72 -32.01
N GLU A 153 4.90 3.39 -32.30
CA GLU A 153 4.37 2.69 -33.48
C GLU A 153 5.00 1.36 -33.90
N ASP A 154 4.24 0.28 -33.71
CA ASP A 154 4.05 -0.73 -34.76
C ASP A 154 2.67 -1.38 -34.56
N THR A 155 1.65 -0.75 -35.15
CA THR A 155 0.32 -1.32 -35.36
C THR A 155 0.16 -1.61 -36.84
N SER A 156 0.42 -2.84 -37.26
CA SER A 156 -0.20 -3.37 -38.47
C SER A 156 -0.41 -4.88 -38.31
N ASN A 157 -1.60 -5.33 -38.68
CA ASN A 157 -2.11 -6.70 -38.72
C ASN A 157 -2.51 -7.34 -37.40
N ILE A 158 -3.75 -7.09 -36.94
CA ILE A 158 -4.77 -8.17 -36.79
C ILE A 158 -6.15 -7.56 -37.11
N THR A 159 -6.72 -7.98 -38.23
CA THR A 159 -8.09 -7.71 -38.65
C THR A 159 -9.11 -8.63 -37.96
N SER A 160 -10.24 -8.03 -37.58
CA SER A 160 -11.63 -8.56 -37.52
C SER A 160 -12.00 -9.73 -36.60
N VAL A 161 -12.75 -9.45 -35.52
CA VAL A 161 -14.10 -10.02 -35.20
C VAL A 161 -14.82 -9.16 -34.12
N PRO A 162 -16.14 -9.28 -33.84
CA PRO A 162 -17.08 -8.16 -33.99
C PRO A 162 -17.66 -7.59 -32.67
N ASN A 163 -18.27 -6.41 -32.83
CA ASN A 163 -19.08 -5.67 -31.87
C ASN A 163 -20.16 -6.53 -31.18
N THR A 164 -20.10 -6.58 -29.84
CA THR A 164 -21.30 -6.52 -28.98
C THR A 164 -21.01 -5.59 -27.81
N SER A 165 -21.75 -4.49 -27.79
CA SER A 165 -21.70 -3.36 -26.88
C SER A 165 -22.25 -3.69 -25.49
N HIS A 166 -21.45 -3.43 -24.44
CA HIS A 166 -21.86 -2.68 -23.25
C HIS A 166 -20.59 -2.19 -22.49
N ASP A 167 -20.17 -0.99 -22.90
CA ASP A 167 -19.52 0.08 -22.11
C ASP A 167 -18.52 -0.28 -20.99
N CYS A 168 -17.25 -0.32 -21.37
CA CYS A 168 -16.16 0.19 -20.52
C CYS A 168 -16.14 1.72 -20.59
N PRO A 169 -15.94 2.43 -19.47
CA PRO A 169 -14.78 3.34 -19.42
C PRO A 169 -14.15 3.53 -18.02
N LEU A 170 -12.91 4.06 -18.03
CA LEU A 170 -12.07 4.56 -16.92
C LEU A 170 -11.04 3.61 -16.28
N GLY A 171 -9.76 3.90 -16.55
CA GLY A 171 -8.62 3.69 -15.64
C GLY A 171 -8.29 2.24 -15.27
N THR A 172 -7.38 1.61 -16.01
CA THR A 172 -6.70 0.41 -15.50
C THR A 172 -6.06 0.72 -14.14
N PRO A 173 -6.37 -0.02 -13.06
CA PRO A 173 -5.83 0.29 -11.75
C PRO A 173 -4.33 0.02 -11.68
N LEU A 174 -3.59 0.96 -11.07
CA LEU A 174 -2.15 0.89 -10.75
C LEU A 174 -1.75 -0.45 -10.07
N LEU A 175 -2.70 -1.06 -9.37
CA LEU A 175 -2.63 -2.36 -8.72
C LEU A 175 -2.32 -3.56 -9.64
N ARG A 176 -2.25 -3.38 -10.97
CA ARG A 176 -1.81 -4.44 -11.91
C ARG A 176 -0.33 -4.38 -12.31
N ARG A 177 0.42 -3.30 -12.01
CA ARG A 177 1.80 -3.13 -12.52
C ARG A 177 2.79 -2.87 -11.38
N GLY A 178 3.56 -3.90 -11.02
CA GLY A 178 4.81 -3.81 -10.23
C GLY A 178 4.62 -3.61 -8.72
N GLY A 179 4.88 -4.65 -7.95
CA GLY A 179 4.76 -4.68 -6.48
C GLY A 179 4.43 -6.11 -6.02
N GLY A 180 4.71 -6.46 -4.76
CA GLY A 180 4.61 -7.83 -4.25
C GLY A 180 3.27 -8.51 -4.53
N ARG A 181 3.25 -9.84 -4.54
CA ARG A 181 2.05 -10.63 -4.87
C ARG A 181 1.06 -10.65 -3.70
N LEU A 182 -0.18 -11.00 -4.02
CA LEU A 182 -1.28 -11.02 -3.04
C LEU A 182 -1.67 -12.46 -2.74
N LEU A 183 -1.81 -12.80 -1.46
CA LEU A 183 -2.19 -14.12 -0.97
C LEU A 183 -3.51 -13.98 -0.23
N ILE A 184 -4.59 -14.48 -0.80
CA ILE A 184 -5.93 -14.44 -0.23
C ILE A 184 -6.17 -15.78 0.45
N LEU A 185 -6.37 -15.77 1.77
CA LEU A 185 -6.82 -16.95 2.50
C LEU A 185 -8.25 -16.71 2.97
N SER A 186 -9.14 -17.57 2.52
CA SER A 186 -10.54 -17.62 2.97
C SER A 186 -10.84 -18.97 3.55
N ALA A 187 -11.71 -19.00 4.57
CA ALA A 187 -12.07 -20.24 5.24
C ALA A 187 -13.34 -20.04 6.04
N PRO A 188 -14.16 -21.09 6.21
CA PRO A 188 -15.21 -21.06 7.20
C PRO A 188 -14.66 -20.83 8.60
N SER A 189 -15.42 -20.10 9.44
CA SER A 189 -15.02 -19.82 10.82
C SER A 189 -14.73 -21.10 11.60
N GLY A 190 -13.53 -21.23 12.17
CA GLY A 190 -13.08 -22.43 12.91
C GLY A 190 -12.18 -23.39 12.12
N SER A 191 -11.91 -23.10 10.84
CA SER A 191 -11.12 -23.98 9.97
C SER A 191 -9.59 -23.84 10.12
N GLY A 192 -9.09 -23.07 11.10
CA GLY A 192 -7.66 -22.94 11.39
C GLY A 192 -6.88 -21.94 10.53
N LYS A 193 -7.57 -21.09 9.77
CA LYS A 193 -6.99 -20.08 8.86
C LYS A 193 -5.93 -19.19 9.54
N SER A 194 -6.29 -18.49 10.62
CA SER A 194 -5.38 -17.56 11.29
C SER A 194 -4.14 -18.25 11.85
N THR A 195 -4.24 -19.51 12.29
CA THR A 195 -3.09 -20.31 12.72
C THR A 195 -2.12 -20.60 11.59
N ILE A 196 -2.62 -20.90 10.38
CA ILE A 196 -1.77 -21.11 9.19
C ILE A 196 -1.11 -19.79 8.77
N VAL A 197 -1.86 -18.68 8.78
CA VAL A 197 -1.32 -17.35 8.45
C VAL A 197 -0.20 -16.93 9.40
N GLN A 198 -0.43 -17.03 10.71
CA GLN A 198 0.58 -16.69 11.72
C GLN A 198 1.83 -17.55 11.57
N TRP A 199 1.66 -18.86 11.34
CA TRP A 199 2.78 -19.77 11.12
C TRP A 199 3.58 -19.39 9.86
N LEU A 200 2.92 -19.10 8.73
CA LEU A 200 3.61 -18.64 7.51
C LEU A 200 4.41 -17.35 7.76
N MET A 201 3.86 -16.40 8.52
CA MET A 201 4.54 -15.13 8.78
C MET A 201 5.72 -15.27 9.75
N GLN A 202 5.62 -16.15 10.75
CA GLN A 202 6.65 -16.33 11.78
C GLN A 202 7.78 -17.25 11.31
N GLU A 203 7.44 -18.39 10.72
CA GLU A 203 8.42 -19.44 10.36
C GLU A 203 9.03 -19.23 8.97
N HIS A 204 8.40 -18.40 8.11
CA HIS A 204 8.85 -18.19 6.74
C HIS A 204 9.06 -16.70 6.37
N PRO A 205 9.97 -15.99 7.06
CA PRO A 205 10.26 -14.58 6.77
C PRO A 205 10.83 -14.35 5.36
N GLU A 206 11.38 -15.38 4.72
CA GLU A 206 11.86 -15.31 3.33
C GLU A 206 10.75 -14.99 2.33
N LEU A 207 9.49 -15.26 2.67
CA LEU A 207 8.33 -14.95 1.84
C LEU A 207 7.95 -13.46 1.88
N LYS A 208 8.57 -12.66 2.77
CA LYS A 208 8.32 -11.22 2.94
C LYS A 208 6.83 -10.90 3.08
N LEU A 209 6.12 -11.64 3.92
CA LEU A 209 4.67 -11.47 4.09
C LEU A 209 4.34 -10.26 4.96
N ALA A 210 3.32 -9.49 4.56
CA ALA A 210 2.73 -8.43 5.34
C ALA A 210 1.23 -8.69 5.51
N PHE A 211 0.75 -8.69 6.75
CA PHE A 211 -0.66 -8.96 7.05
C PHE A 211 -1.53 -7.73 6.75
N SER A 212 -2.60 -7.94 5.98
CA SER A 212 -3.63 -6.92 5.76
C SER A 212 -4.67 -6.97 6.88
N ILE A 213 -4.64 -5.96 7.76
CA ILE A 213 -5.55 -5.83 8.90
C ILE A 213 -6.87 -5.22 8.42
N SER A 214 -7.95 -6.01 8.40
CA SER A 214 -9.25 -5.51 7.99
C SER A 214 -9.81 -4.46 8.95
N CYS A 215 -10.57 -3.50 8.42
CA CYS A 215 -11.44 -2.64 9.21
C CYS A 215 -12.74 -3.36 9.57
N THR A 216 -13.30 -3.04 10.72
CA THR A 216 -14.66 -3.47 11.08
C THR A 216 -15.37 -2.48 11.98
N THR A 217 -16.71 -2.47 11.93
CA THR A 217 -17.55 -1.67 12.84
C THR A 217 -18.10 -2.44 14.03
N ARG A 218 -17.78 -3.74 14.15
CA ARG A 218 -18.11 -4.47 15.37
C ARG A 218 -17.22 -4.00 16.53
N ALA A 219 -17.69 -4.18 17.75
CA ALA A 219 -16.83 -4.05 18.92
C ALA A 219 -15.74 -5.16 18.94
N PRO A 220 -14.56 -4.86 19.53
CA PRO A 220 -13.58 -5.89 19.88
C PRO A 220 -14.18 -6.97 20.79
N ARG A 221 -13.68 -8.20 20.66
CA ARG A 221 -14.08 -9.35 21.49
C ARG A 221 -12.92 -9.76 22.39
N GLY A 222 -13.22 -10.02 23.66
CA GLY A 222 -12.24 -10.54 24.60
C GLY A 222 -11.00 -9.64 24.70
N THR A 223 -9.87 -10.14 24.21
CA THR A 223 -8.55 -9.48 24.28
C THR A 223 -8.10 -8.84 22.98
N GLU A 224 -8.96 -8.75 21.96
CA GLU A 224 -8.61 -8.12 20.68
C GLU A 224 -8.21 -6.65 20.85
N GLN A 225 -7.20 -6.22 20.08
CA GLN A 225 -6.64 -4.89 20.14
C GLN A 225 -6.78 -4.18 18.78
N ASN A 226 -7.06 -2.88 18.84
CA ASN A 226 -7.17 -2.06 17.65
C ASN A 226 -5.82 -1.98 16.92
N GLY A 227 -5.81 -2.25 15.62
CA GLY A 227 -4.60 -2.27 14.80
C GLY A 227 -3.76 -3.55 14.93
N VAL A 228 -4.29 -4.60 15.59
CA VAL A 228 -3.67 -5.93 15.63
C VAL A 228 -4.54 -6.93 14.87
N GLU A 229 -5.70 -7.30 15.40
CA GLU A 229 -6.63 -8.20 14.70
C GLU A 229 -7.50 -7.45 13.69
N TYR A 230 -7.98 -6.27 14.07
CA TYR A 230 -8.80 -5.41 13.23
C TYR A 230 -8.52 -3.93 13.52
N ILE A 231 -8.81 -3.08 12.54
CA ILE A 231 -8.99 -1.64 12.74
C ILE A 231 -10.47 -1.40 13.05
N PHE A 232 -10.78 -1.12 14.31
CA PHE A 232 -12.15 -0.90 14.77
C PHE A 232 -12.56 0.55 14.49
N LEU A 233 -13.60 0.72 13.66
CA LEU A 233 -14.13 2.01 13.26
C LEU A 233 -15.58 2.17 13.72
N SER A 234 -16.05 3.40 13.92
CA SER A 234 -17.49 3.63 14.03
C SER A 234 -18.18 3.41 12.67
N PRO A 235 -19.50 3.10 12.64
CA PRO A 235 -20.27 3.03 11.39
C PRO A 235 -20.15 4.30 10.55
N GLU A 236 -20.08 5.48 11.18
CA GLU A 236 -19.95 6.77 10.52
C GLU A 236 -18.58 6.90 9.85
N GLN A 237 -17.49 6.57 10.58
CA GLN A 237 -16.13 6.57 10.04
C GLN A 237 -16.00 5.58 8.88
N PHE A 238 -16.59 4.39 9.00
CA PHE A 238 -16.57 3.40 7.93
C PHE A 238 -17.31 3.91 6.68
N LYS A 239 -18.50 4.49 6.84
CA LYS A 239 -19.28 5.09 5.74
C LYS A 239 -18.55 6.28 5.09
N GLU A 240 -17.85 7.09 5.87
CA GLU A 240 -17.02 8.17 5.35
C GLU A 240 -15.91 7.63 4.43
N LYS A 241 -15.25 6.54 4.85
CA LYS A 241 -14.22 5.86 4.05
C LYS A 241 -14.79 5.20 2.79
N ILE A 242 -16.01 4.65 2.86
CA ILE A 242 -16.75 4.19 1.67
C ILE A 242 -16.97 5.37 0.70
N ALA A 243 -17.47 6.51 1.19
CA ALA A 243 -17.75 7.69 0.38
C ALA A 243 -16.48 8.27 -0.28
N LYS A 244 -15.34 8.14 0.39
CA LYS A 244 -14.01 8.52 -0.12
C LYS A 244 -13.38 7.46 -1.05
N GLY A 245 -14.00 6.28 -1.20
CA GLY A 245 -13.50 5.20 -2.04
C GLY A 245 -12.22 4.54 -1.52
N GLU A 246 -11.97 4.59 -0.20
CA GLU A 246 -10.72 4.12 0.43
C GLU A 246 -10.64 2.58 0.57
N PHE A 247 -11.77 1.89 0.48
CA PHE A 247 -11.82 0.43 0.57
C PHE A 247 -11.55 -0.24 -0.77
N LEU A 248 -10.68 -1.26 -0.74
CA LEU A 248 -10.44 -2.19 -1.83
C LEU A 248 -11.67 -3.06 -2.06
N GLU A 249 -12.20 -3.58 -0.95
CA GLU A 249 -13.46 -4.28 -0.85
C GLU A 249 -14.08 -3.97 0.51
N TYR A 250 -15.40 -4.03 0.58
CA TYR A 250 -16.14 -4.00 1.83
C TYR A 250 -17.46 -4.74 1.69
N GLU A 251 -17.97 -5.25 2.80
CA GLU A 251 -19.28 -5.89 2.89
C GLU A 251 -20.00 -5.44 4.17
N GLU A 252 -21.29 -5.17 4.05
CA GLU A 252 -22.21 -5.05 5.17
C GLU A 252 -22.80 -6.44 5.46
N VAL A 253 -22.32 -7.08 6.52
CA VAL A 253 -22.73 -8.46 6.85
C VAL A 253 -24.04 -8.46 7.64
N TYR A 254 -24.25 -7.44 8.47
CA TYR A 254 -25.48 -7.14 9.18
C TYR A 254 -25.68 -5.63 9.21
N GLU A 255 -26.88 -5.16 9.55
CA GLU A 255 -27.18 -3.73 9.67
C GLU A 255 -26.11 -3.00 10.52
N ASN A 256 -25.46 -2.02 9.90
CA ASN A 256 -24.35 -1.23 10.46
C ASN A 256 -23.11 -2.04 10.89
N ARG A 257 -22.98 -3.30 10.48
CA ARG A 257 -21.82 -4.16 10.73
C ARG A 257 -21.05 -4.41 9.44
N TYR A 258 -20.06 -3.58 9.22
CA TYR A 258 -19.20 -3.59 8.06
C TYR A 258 -17.88 -4.29 8.33
N TYR A 259 -17.33 -4.87 7.28
CA TYR A 259 -15.93 -5.30 7.20
C TYR A 259 -15.36 -4.79 5.89
N GLY A 260 -14.08 -4.48 5.85
CA GLY A 260 -13.43 -4.09 4.61
C GLY A 260 -11.93 -3.96 4.71
N THR A 261 -11.30 -3.88 3.56
CA THR A 261 -9.84 -3.84 3.43
C THR A 261 -9.41 -2.50 2.84
N LEU A 262 -8.50 -1.78 3.50
CA LEU A 262 -8.03 -0.47 3.05
C LEU A 262 -7.07 -0.61 1.85
N LYS A 263 -7.29 0.17 0.79
CA LYS A 263 -6.37 0.22 -0.36
C LYS A 263 -4.97 0.65 0.05
N ALA A 264 -4.88 1.72 0.84
CA ALA A 264 -3.62 2.32 1.27
C ALA A 264 -2.71 1.33 2.01
N GLN A 265 -3.29 0.42 2.81
CA GLN A 265 -2.52 -0.61 3.51
C GLN A 265 -1.88 -1.58 2.52
N VAL A 266 -2.66 -2.09 1.57
CA VAL A 266 -2.18 -3.03 0.55
C VAL A 266 -1.14 -2.38 -0.34
N GLU A 267 -1.36 -1.11 -0.72
CA GLU A 267 -0.46 -0.32 -1.55
C GLU A 267 0.88 -0.07 -0.85
N SER A 268 0.86 0.38 0.40
CA SER A 268 2.06 0.62 1.21
C SER A 268 2.90 -0.65 1.39
N GLN A 269 2.26 -1.76 1.77
CA GLN A 269 2.94 -3.05 1.96
C GLN A 269 3.52 -3.59 0.63
N SER A 270 2.74 -3.52 -0.44
CA SER A 270 3.19 -3.89 -1.78
C SER A 270 4.36 -3.03 -2.28
N ALA A 271 4.33 -1.72 -2.01
CA ALA A 271 5.37 -0.77 -2.39
C ALA A 271 6.67 -0.99 -1.62
N ALA A 272 6.58 -1.47 -0.38
CA ALA A 272 7.72 -1.94 0.42
C ALA A 272 8.33 -3.27 -0.09
N GLY A 273 7.85 -3.81 -1.22
CA GLY A 273 8.32 -5.08 -1.79
C GLY A 273 7.84 -6.30 -1.02
N GLN A 274 6.82 -6.16 -0.17
CA GLN A 274 6.22 -7.24 0.60
C GLN A 274 5.08 -7.90 -0.18
N ASN A 275 4.86 -9.18 0.09
CA ASN A 275 3.70 -9.91 -0.40
C ASN A 275 2.57 -9.77 0.63
N VAL A 276 1.40 -9.30 0.20
CA VAL A 276 0.30 -9.01 1.11
C VAL A 276 -0.54 -10.25 1.33
N ILE A 277 -0.74 -10.64 2.59
CA ILE A 277 -1.59 -11.76 2.98
C ILE A 277 -2.90 -11.26 3.58
N PHE A 278 -4.02 -11.75 3.05
CA PHE A 278 -5.38 -11.38 3.44
C PHE A 278 -6.05 -12.54 4.19
N ASP A 279 -6.57 -12.25 5.38
CA ASP A 279 -7.39 -13.15 6.18
C ASP A 279 -8.87 -12.71 6.08
N VAL A 280 -9.47 -12.90 4.90
CA VAL A 280 -10.83 -12.40 4.55
C VAL A 280 -11.85 -13.53 4.42
N ASP A 281 -13.14 -13.21 4.41
CA ASP A 281 -14.19 -14.19 4.11
C ASP A 281 -14.21 -14.57 2.61
N VAL A 282 -15.13 -15.45 2.22
CA VAL A 282 -15.18 -15.98 0.85
C VAL A 282 -15.60 -14.92 -0.18
N LYS A 283 -16.44 -13.96 0.20
CA LYS A 283 -16.95 -12.92 -0.71
C LYS A 283 -15.88 -11.85 -0.90
N GLY A 284 -15.27 -11.38 0.18
CA GLY A 284 -14.11 -10.50 0.14
C GLY A 284 -12.97 -11.12 -0.68
N GLY A 285 -12.69 -12.42 -0.45
CA GLY A 285 -11.67 -13.15 -1.21
C GLY A 285 -11.96 -13.20 -2.72
N CYS A 286 -13.20 -13.51 -3.11
CA CYS A 286 -13.62 -13.48 -4.52
C CYS A 286 -13.49 -12.08 -5.14
N ASN A 287 -13.84 -11.03 -4.39
CA ASN A 287 -13.76 -9.65 -4.85
C ASN A 287 -12.31 -9.22 -5.10
N ILE A 288 -11.40 -9.52 -4.17
CA ILE A 288 -9.97 -9.23 -4.31
C ILE A 288 -9.40 -10.02 -5.49
N LYS A 289 -9.71 -11.32 -5.61
CA LYS A 289 -9.24 -12.14 -6.73
C LYS A 289 -9.71 -11.60 -8.09
N LYS A 290 -10.99 -11.22 -8.20
CA LYS A 290 -11.56 -10.60 -9.40
C LYS A 290 -10.84 -9.29 -9.77
N TYR A 291 -10.48 -8.50 -8.76
CA TYR A 291 -9.83 -7.21 -8.96
C TYR A 291 -8.37 -7.37 -9.45
N TYR A 292 -7.59 -8.22 -8.79
CA TYR A 292 -6.15 -8.36 -9.03
C TYR A 292 -5.77 -9.45 -10.04
N GLY A 293 -6.67 -10.36 -10.36
CA GLY A 293 -6.45 -11.44 -11.33
C GLY A 293 -5.25 -12.31 -10.96
N ASP A 294 -4.34 -12.49 -11.91
CA ASP A 294 -3.18 -13.39 -11.79
C ASP A 294 -2.13 -12.93 -10.78
N ARG A 295 -2.20 -11.66 -10.33
CA ARG A 295 -1.33 -11.15 -9.27
C ARG A 295 -1.74 -11.65 -7.88
N ALA A 296 -2.95 -12.17 -7.74
CA ALA A 296 -3.47 -12.72 -6.50
C ALA A 296 -3.60 -14.24 -6.59
N LEU A 297 -3.16 -14.94 -5.55
CA LEU A 297 -3.43 -16.36 -5.31
C LEU A 297 -4.51 -16.47 -4.25
N SER A 298 -5.58 -17.20 -4.55
CA SER A 298 -6.70 -17.43 -3.66
C SER A 298 -6.70 -18.88 -3.16
N LEU A 299 -6.58 -19.04 -1.85
CA LEU A 299 -6.56 -20.31 -1.14
C LEU A 299 -7.80 -20.43 -0.25
N PHE A 300 -8.52 -21.53 -0.41
CA PHE A 300 -9.64 -21.87 0.45
C PHE A 300 -9.22 -22.94 1.46
N ILE A 301 -9.20 -22.59 2.76
CA ILE A 301 -8.89 -23.55 3.82
C ILE A 301 -10.18 -24.24 4.24
N GLN A 302 -10.31 -25.50 3.85
CA GLN A 302 -11.51 -26.29 4.07
C GLN A 302 -11.38 -27.15 5.33
N PRO A 303 -12.38 -27.19 6.22
CA PRO A 303 -12.41 -28.19 7.29
C PRO A 303 -12.64 -29.60 6.69
N PRO A 304 -12.20 -30.68 7.37
CA PRO A 304 -12.35 -32.03 6.83
C PRO A 304 -13.83 -32.44 6.71
N SER A 305 -14.67 -31.91 7.60
CA SER A 305 -16.13 -32.03 7.53
C SER A 305 -16.82 -30.93 8.33
N VAL A 306 -18.13 -30.77 8.11
CA VAL A 306 -18.97 -29.84 8.89
C VAL A 306 -19.06 -30.29 10.35
N GLU A 307 -19.06 -31.61 10.61
CA GLU A 307 -19.07 -32.19 11.95
C GLU A 307 -17.80 -31.82 12.74
N GLU A 308 -16.64 -31.87 12.10
CA GLU A 308 -15.39 -31.47 12.73
C GLU A 308 -15.35 -29.95 12.98
N LEU A 309 -15.91 -29.16 12.06
CA LEU A 309 -16.06 -27.71 12.28
C LEU A 309 -16.94 -27.43 13.51
N ARG A 310 -18.08 -28.12 13.63
CA ARG A 310 -18.98 -28.04 14.79
C ARG A 310 -18.24 -28.42 16.08
N ARG A 311 -17.49 -29.53 16.07
CA ARG A 311 -16.70 -29.97 17.22
C ARG A 311 -15.71 -28.89 17.68
N ARG A 312 -15.01 -28.26 16.74
CA ARG A 312 -14.05 -27.17 17.03
C ARG A 312 -14.74 -25.92 17.58
N LEU A 313 -15.90 -25.53 17.04
CA LEU A 313 -16.67 -24.38 17.53
C LEU A 313 -17.20 -24.60 18.95
N VAL A 314 -17.78 -25.77 19.22
CA VAL A 314 -18.25 -26.14 20.57
C VAL A 314 -17.10 -26.21 21.56
N GLY A 315 -15.96 -26.79 21.16
CA GLY A 315 -14.79 -26.96 22.02
C GLY A 315 -14.16 -25.66 22.51
N ARG A 316 -14.38 -24.53 21.82
CA ARG A 316 -13.86 -23.22 22.25
C ARG A 316 -14.62 -22.63 23.45
N GLN A 317 -15.83 -23.10 23.76
CA GLN A 317 -16.66 -22.64 24.87
C GLN A 317 -16.92 -21.11 24.94
N THR A 318 -16.70 -20.38 23.83
CA THR A 318 -16.85 -18.92 23.77
C THR A 318 -18.19 -18.46 23.21
N ASP A 319 -18.99 -19.38 22.65
CA ASP A 319 -20.17 -19.06 21.85
C ASP A 319 -21.43 -19.76 22.39
N SER A 320 -22.58 -19.11 22.30
CA SER A 320 -23.88 -19.73 22.63
C SER A 320 -24.26 -20.78 21.59
N ALA A 321 -25.19 -21.68 21.94
CA ALA A 321 -25.70 -22.67 21.01
C ALA A 321 -26.31 -22.03 19.74
N GLU A 322 -27.06 -20.93 19.87
CA GLU A 322 -27.60 -20.24 18.68
C GLU A 322 -26.50 -19.62 17.81
N ALA A 323 -25.46 -19.07 18.44
CA ALA A 323 -24.32 -18.51 17.71
C ALA A 323 -23.53 -19.58 16.95
N ILE A 324 -23.43 -20.80 17.50
CA ILE A 324 -22.81 -21.95 16.82
C ILE A 324 -23.63 -22.37 15.61
N GLU A 325 -24.95 -22.52 15.73
CA GLU A 325 -25.80 -22.88 14.58
C GLU A 325 -25.74 -21.82 13.48
N SER A 326 -25.80 -20.53 13.85
CA SER A 326 -25.67 -19.43 12.88
C SER A 326 -24.33 -19.48 12.14
N ARG A 327 -23.23 -19.81 12.82
CA ARG A 327 -21.91 -19.97 12.20
C ARG A 327 -21.83 -21.20 11.30
N LEU A 328 -22.48 -22.30 11.65
CA LEU A 328 -22.52 -23.52 10.83
C LEU A 328 -23.36 -23.33 9.56
N ALA A 329 -24.48 -22.61 9.67
CA ALA A 329 -25.27 -22.21 8.52
C ALA A 329 -24.44 -21.34 7.56
N LYS A 330 -23.73 -20.32 8.09
CA LYS A 330 -22.81 -19.49 7.30
C LYS A 330 -21.68 -20.31 6.70
N ALA A 331 -21.08 -21.23 7.46
CA ALA A 331 -20.02 -22.10 6.96
C ALA A 331 -20.49 -22.97 5.78
N SER A 332 -21.72 -23.47 5.82
CA SER A 332 -22.31 -24.25 4.73
C SER A 332 -22.48 -23.41 3.45
N GLU A 333 -22.89 -22.15 3.59
CA GLU A 333 -22.92 -21.19 2.48
C GLU A 333 -21.50 -20.90 1.96
N GLU A 334 -20.53 -20.65 2.85
CA GLU A 334 -19.14 -20.34 2.49
C GLU A 334 -18.45 -21.50 1.76
N LEU A 335 -18.77 -22.76 2.10
CA LEU A 335 -18.27 -23.94 1.41
C LEU A 335 -18.67 -23.99 -0.07
N THR A 336 -19.81 -23.40 -0.46
CA THR A 336 -20.22 -23.33 -1.87
C THR A 336 -19.32 -22.45 -2.73
N PHE A 337 -18.49 -21.60 -2.11
CA PHE A 337 -17.53 -20.74 -2.80
C PHE A 337 -16.19 -21.41 -3.04
N ALA A 338 -15.91 -22.58 -2.43
CA ALA A 338 -14.61 -23.23 -2.47
C ALA A 338 -14.07 -23.43 -3.90
N GLU A 339 -14.94 -23.79 -4.85
CA GLU A 339 -14.60 -24.00 -6.26
C GLU A 339 -14.18 -22.72 -7.01
N LYS A 340 -14.43 -21.53 -6.45
CA LYS A 340 -14.04 -20.24 -7.02
C LYS A 340 -12.61 -19.83 -6.67
N PHE A 341 -11.96 -20.56 -5.77
CA PHE A 341 -10.59 -20.31 -5.34
C PHE A 341 -9.59 -21.09 -6.21
N ASP A 342 -8.38 -20.57 -6.37
CA ASP A 342 -7.34 -21.21 -7.20
C ASP A 342 -6.92 -22.57 -6.63
N LYS A 343 -6.98 -22.73 -5.30
CA LYS A 343 -6.62 -23.97 -4.62
C LYS A 343 -7.40 -24.15 -3.32
N ILE A 344 -7.88 -25.37 -3.11
CA ILE A 344 -8.47 -25.83 -1.85
C ILE A 344 -7.38 -26.56 -1.05
N ILE A 345 -7.23 -26.21 0.22
CA ILE A 345 -6.36 -26.88 1.20
C ILE A 345 -7.25 -27.49 2.28
N VAL A 346 -7.26 -28.82 2.39
CA VAL A 346 -8.05 -29.52 3.41
C VAL A 346 -7.26 -29.54 4.72
N ASN A 347 -7.86 -29.05 5.81
CA ASN A 347 -7.24 -28.96 7.13
C ASN A 347 -7.73 -30.08 8.06
N ASP A 348 -7.49 -31.33 7.64
CA ASP A 348 -7.66 -32.55 8.44
C ASP A 348 -6.52 -32.69 9.48
N ASP A 349 -5.30 -32.38 9.07
CA ASP A 349 -4.10 -32.31 9.88
C ASP A 349 -3.44 -30.93 9.72
N LEU A 350 -3.26 -30.23 10.84
CA LEU A 350 -2.76 -28.85 10.84
C LEU A 350 -1.35 -28.75 10.25
N GLU A 351 -0.48 -29.72 10.51
CA GLU A 351 0.91 -29.67 10.04
C GLU A 351 0.96 -29.95 8.54
N LYS A 352 0.19 -30.93 8.05
CA LYS A 352 0.07 -31.15 6.60
C LYS A 352 -0.51 -29.94 5.88
N ALA A 353 -1.56 -29.33 6.43
CA ALA A 353 -2.19 -28.15 5.84
C ALA A 353 -1.23 -26.94 5.78
N LYS A 354 -0.44 -26.71 6.84
CA LYS A 354 0.64 -25.71 6.86
C LYS A 354 1.65 -25.95 5.74
N GLN A 355 2.20 -27.17 5.66
CA GLN A 355 3.21 -27.51 4.66
C GLN A 355 2.67 -27.46 3.23
N GLU A 356 1.42 -27.88 2.99
CA GLU A 356 0.79 -27.74 1.68
C GLU A 356 0.61 -26.26 1.30
N THR A 357 0.12 -25.45 2.24
CA THR A 357 -0.07 -24.01 2.04
C THR A 357 1.27 -23.34 1.70
N TYR A 358 2.33 -23.63 2.46
CA TYR A 358 3.67 -23.09 2.19
C TYR A 358 4.17 -23.41 0.78
N LYS A 359 4.06 -24.68 0.35
CA LYS A 359 4.49 -25.10 -0.99
C LYS A 359 3.75 -24.35 -2.09
N VAL A 360 2.44 -24.22 -1.95
CA VAL A 360 1.59 -23.51 -2.92
C VAL A 360 1.93 -22.02 -2.97
N VAL A 361 2.08 -21.38 -1.80
CA VAL A 361 2.46 -19.97 -1.68
C VAL A 361 3.83 -19.73 -2.28
N LYS A 362 4.84 -20.50 -1.88
CA LYS A 362 6.21 -20.37 -2.38
C LYS A 362 6.29 -20.51 -3.89
N ALA A 363 5.68 -21.57 -4.44
CA ALA A 363 5.64 -21.79 -5.89
C ALA A 363 4.94 -20.65 -6.63
N PHE A 364 3.91 -20.03 -6.02
CA PHE A 364 3.28 -18.85 -6.59
C PHE A 364 4.16 -17.62 -6.50
N LEU A 365 4.94 -17.43 -5.42
CA LEU A 365 5.82 -16.29 -5.23
C LEU A 365 7.13 -16.35 -6.05
N GLU A 366 7.55 -17.54 -6.48
CA GLU A 366 8.76 -17.75 -7.28
C GLU A 366 8.56 -17.64 -8.81
N ARG A 367 7.30 -17.59 -9.28
CA ARG A 367 6.97 -17.30 -10.69
C ARG A 367 7.39 -15.90 -11.10
#